data_AF-B3E3I9-F1
#
_entry.id   AF-B3E3I9-F1
#
_cell.length_a   1.000
_cell.length_b   1.000
_cell.length_c   1.000
_cell.angle_alpha   90.00
_cell.angle_beta   90.00
_cell.angle_gamma   90.00
#
_symmetry.space_group_name_H-M   'P 1'
#
loop_
_entity.id
_entity.type
_entity.pdbx_description
1 polymer ?
#
loop_
_entity_poly.entity_id
_entity_poly.type
_entity_poly.pdbx_seq_one_letter_code
_entity_poly.pdbx_strand_id
1 'polypeptide(L)'
;MQQIAGDDIQRELKLDIACGKNKRPGFVGVDLWEGADIVVDLWQFPWPFEDNSVDEVFCSHYIEHTPDLIAFINELYRIMKVGAKAEIIAPYYSSIRAWQDPTHLRAISEATFYYFSKKWRLINRLDHYPLTVDFNFDCNLLLDPYWQEKSEEEKKFAIRHYVNAVSDIQARLIKREHVDESLYLAEIASECWELGQFVEAIRFCEQLLERDMAGVDEYLMMADFYQKNDKFAKAFTMYRSALKFDNESFQAHCGLIRLLGSAGKVKKAQQYLENIRKTNQELADLIQGLL
;
A
#
# COMPACT_ATOMS: atom_id res chain seq x y z
N MET A 1 -41.24 25.09 20.59
CA MET A 1 -40.87 23.83 21.27
C MET A 1 -41.65 22.73 20.57
N GLN A 2 -41.11 21.67 19.99
CA GLN A 2 -39.77 21.10 19.88
C GLN A 2 -39.70 20.52 18.46
N GLN A 3 -38.65 20.84 17.70
CA GLN A 3 -38.31 20.15 16.47
C GLN A 3 -37.36 19.01 16.90
N ILE A 4 -37.83 17.78 16.83
CA ILE A 4 -36.98 16.61 17.09
C ILE A 4 -36.26 16.36 15.76
N ALA A 5 -35.00 16.77 15.68
CA ALA A 5 -34.09 16.34 14.65
C ALA A 5 -33.93 14.81 14.81
N GLY A 6 -34.33 14.07 13.77
CA GLY A 6 -33.98 12.66 13.67
C GLY A 6 -32.50 12.58 13.34
N ASP A 7 -31.67 12.42 14.36
CA ASP A 7 -30.34 11.87 14.20
C ASP A 7 -30.52 10.40 13.78
N ASP A 8 -30.52 10.15 12.47
CA ASP A 8 -30.25 8.81 11.91
C ASP A 8 -28.78 8.52 12.16
N ILE A 9 -28.45 8.15 13.40
CA ILE A 9 -27.17 7.52 13.72
C ILE A 9 -27.24 6.15 13.04
N GLN A 10 -26.74 6.05 11.81
CA GLN A 10 -26.49 4.75 11.19
C GLN A 10 -25.67 3.92 12.18
N ARG A 11 -26.30 2.89 12.74
CA ARG A 11 -25.68 2.01 13.72
C ARG A 11 -24.54 1.28 13.01
N GLU A 12 -23.31 1.45 13.48
CA GLU A 12 -22.14 0.77 12.92
C GLU A 12 -22.39 -0.74 12.83
N LEU A 13 -22.19 -1.32 11.66
CA LEU A 13 -22.30 -2.77 11.44
C LEU A 13 -20.93 -3.40 11.63
N LYS A 14 -20.79 -4.19 12.70
CA LYS A 14 -19.56 -4.92 13.04
C LYS A 14 -19.80 -6.42 12.95
N LEU A 15 -18.97 -7.14 12.20
CA LEU A 15 -19.15 -8.59 11.98
C LEU A 15 -18.04 -9.41 12.63
N ASP A 16 -18.41 -10.43 13.38
CA ASP A 16 -17.51 -11.47 13.87
C ASP A 16 -17.68 -12.68 12.95
N ILE A 17 -16.75 -12.82 11.99
CA ILE A 17 -16.77 -13.83 10.94
C ILE A 17 -16.17 -15.12 11.47
N ALA A 18 -16.91 -16.22 11.28
CA ALA A 18 -16.64 -17.52 11.88
C ALA A 18 -16.59 -17.48 13.41
N CYS A 19 -17.59 -16.82 14.02
CA CYS A 19 -17.62 -16.55 15.45
C CYS A 19 -17.73 -17.82 16.33
N GLY A 20 -18.11 -18.95 15.74
CA GLY A 20 -18.46 -20.16 16.45
C GLY A 20 -19.44 -19.88 17.60
N LYS A 21 -19.16 -20.49 18.76
CA LYS A 21 -19.99 -20.32 19.97
C LYS A 21 -19.66 -19.07 20.80
N ASN A 22 -18.53 -18.41 20.50
CA ASN A 22 -17.96 -17.36 21.34
C ASN A 22 -17.91 -16.03 20.58
N LYS A 23 -19.07 -15.53 20.21
CA LYS A 23 -19.21 -14.23 19.55
C LYS A 23 -18.61 -13.10 20.37
N ARG A 24 -17.82 -12.25 19.71
CA ARG A 24 -17.23 -11.03 20.27
C ARG A 24 -18.33 -10.04 20.69
N PRO A 25 -18.30 -9.54 21.94
CA PRO A 25 -19.26 -8.54 22.39
C PRO A 25 -19.26 -7.29 21.50
N GLY A 26 -20.45 -6.82 21.12
CA GLY A 26 -20.64 -5.66 20.24
C GLY A 26 -20.58 -5.96 18.73
N PHE A 27 -20.37 -7.22 18.35
CA PHE A 27 -20.38 -7.68 16.96
C PHE A 27 -21.61 -8.55 16.68
N VAL A 28 -22.01 -8.58 15.41
CA VAL A 28 -22.97 -9.55 14.85
C VAL A 28 -22.18 -10.79 14.46
N GLY A 29 -22.54 -11.95 15.01
CA GLY A 29 -21.84 -13.21 14.77
C GLY A 29 -22.32 -13.86 13.48
N VAL A 30 -21.38 -14.21 12.61
CA VAL A 30 -21.63 -14.85 11.32
C VAL A 30 -20.90 -16.19 11.28
N ASP A 31 -21.62 -17.28 11.15
CA ASP A 31 -21.04 -18.63 11.15
C ASP A 31 -21.97 -19.64 10.45
N LEU A 32 -21.47 -20.83 10.13
CA LEU A 32 -22.31 -21.95 9.67
C LEU A 32 -23.10 -22.57 10.84
N TRP A 33 -22.65 -22.37 12.08
CA TRP A 33 -23.31 -22.83 13.28
C TRP A 33 -24.70 -22.17 13.45
N GLU A 34 -25.73 -23.00 13.62
CA GLU A 34 -27.14 -22.57 13.73
C GLU A 34 -27.43 -21.59 14.89
N GLY A 35 -26.52 -21.47 15.87
CA GLY A 35 -26.65 -20.54 16.99
C GLY A 35 -26.03 -19.15 16.76
N ALA A 36 -25.45 -18.89 15.59
CA ALA A 36 -24.96 -17.56 15.22
C ALA A 36 -26.11 -16.57 14.97
N ASP A 37 -25.83 -15.27 14.99
CA ASP A 37 -26.85 -14.26 14.69
C ASP A 37 -27.27 -14.31 13.22
N ILE A 38 -26.31 -14.62 12.34
CA ILE A 38 -26.50 -14.80 10.90
C ILE A 38 -25.84 -16.12 10.51
N VAL A 39 -26.65 -17.07 10.04
CA VAL A 39 -26.17 -18.40 9.62
C VAL A 39 -25.77 -18.36 8.15
N VAL A 40 -24.47 -18.46 7.87
CA VAL A 40 -23.88 -18.37 6.52
C VAL A 40 -22.78 -19.41 6.36
N ASP A 41 -22.81 -20.16 5.26
CA ASP A 41 -21.65 -20.90 4.79
C ASP A 41 -20.66 -19.90 4.17
N LEU A 42 -19.59 -19.59 4.91
CA LEU A 42 -18.57 -18.63 4.50
C LEU A 42 -17.72 -19.10 3.32
N TRP A 43 -17.92 -20.33 2.83
CA TRP A 43 -17.30 -20.83 1.59
C TRP A 43 -18.18 -20.59 0.35
N GLN A 44 -19.43 -20.14 0.54
CA GLN A 44 -20.32 -19.76 -0.56
C GLN A 44 -20.33 -18.25 -0.72
N PHE A 45 -20.08 -17.81 -1.95
CA PHE A 45 -19.99 -16.40 -2.30
C PHE A 45 -21.12 -16.01 -3.27
N PRO A 46 -21.68 -14.79 -3.18
CA PRO A 46 -21.40 -13.77 -2.16
C PRO A 46 -22.09 -14.07 -0.80
N TRP A 47 -21.54 -13.55 0.29
CA TRP A 47 -22.18 -13.48 1.60
C TRP A 47 -23.36 -12.49 1.57
N PRO A 48 -24.37 -12.64 2.45
CA PRO A 48 -25.60 -11.86 2.41
C PRO A 48 -25.45 -10.45 3.01
N PHE A 49 -24.42 -9.72 2.59
CA PHE A 49 -24.15 -8.34 2.97
C PHE A 49 -24.00 -7.48 1.73
N GLU A 50 -24.51 -6.26 1.79
CA GLU A 50 -24.36 -5.29 0.70
C GLU A 50 -22.90 -4.83 0.55
N ASP A 51 -22.53 -4.41 -0.65
CA ASP A 51 -21.23 -3.79 -0.90
C ASP A 51 -21.03 -2.58 0.02
N ASN A 52 -19.84 -2.42 0.59
CA ASN A 52 -19.48 -1.28 1.43
C ASN A 52 -20.48 -1.00 2.57
N SER A 53 -20.98 -2.04 3.23
CA SER A 53 -21.97 -1.92 4.32
C SER A 53 -21.38 -2.14 5.73
N VAL A 54 -20.21 -2.78 5.83
CA VAL A 54 -19.60 -3.21 7.09
C VAL A 54 -18.52 -2.23 7.54
N ASP A 55 -18.60 -1.78 8.79
CA ASP A 55 -17.69 -0.80 9.41
C ASP A 55 -16.46 -1.46 10.06
N GLU A 56 -16.63 -2.67 10.59
CA GLU A 56 -15.58 -3.41 11.30
C GLU A 56 -15.76 -4.91 11.17
N VAL A 57 -14.67 -5.65 10.98
CA VAL A 57 -14.66 -7.11 10.94
C VAL A 57 -13.68 -7.65 11.96
N PHE A 58 -14.08 -8.70 12.66
CA PHE A 58 -13.20 -9.56 13.43
C PHE A 58 -13.27 -10.98 12.87
N CYS A 59 -12.13 -11.65 12.78
CA CYS A 59 -12.04 -13.04 12.32
C CYS A 59 -10.88 -13.69 13.06
N SER A 60 -11.17 -14.70 13.89
CA SER A 60 -10.17 -15.36 14.72
C SER A 60 -10.08 -16.84 14.39
N HIS A 61 -8.89 -17.30 14.04
CA HIS A 61 -8.56 -18.70 13.78
C HIS A 61 -9.49 -19.35 12.72
N TYR A 62 -9.67 -18.66 11.59
CA TYR A 62 -10.51 -19.13 10.50
C TYR A 62 -9.87 -18.99 9.11
N ILE A 63 -9.10 -17.93 8.87
CA ILE A 63 -8.50 -17.64 7.55
C ILE A 63 -7.62 -18.80 7.02
N GLU A 64 -6.96 -19.52 7.92
CA GLU A 64 -6.14 -20.72 7.67
C GLU A 64 -6.95 -21.95 7.24
N HIS A 65 -8.25 -21.97 7.54
CA HIS A 65 -9.20 -23.04 7.16
C HIS A 65 -9.94 -22.76 5.86
N THR A 66 -9.88 -21.54 5.33
CA THR A 66 -10.65 -21.17 4.12
C THR A 66 -10.15 -21.96 2.90
N PRO A 67 -10.98 -22.68 2.12
CA PRO A 67 -10.50 -23.43 0.96
C PRO A 67 -9.98 -22.52 -0.15
N ASP A 68 -10.66 -21.40 -0.39
CA ASP A 68 -10.24 -20.35 -1.32
C ASP A 68 -9.99 -19.03 -0.58
N LEU A 69 -8.71 -18.78 -0.29
CA LEU A 69 -8.28 -17.55 0.40
C LEU A 69 -8.54 -16.29 -0.44
N ILE A 70 -8.43 -16.39 -1.76
CA ILE A 70 -8.58 -15.24 -2.65
C ILE A 70 -10.06 -14.83 -2.70
N ALA A 71 -10.96 -15.79 -2.85
CA ALA A 71 -12.39 -15.54 -2.81
C ALA A 71 -12.82 -14.96 -1.44
N PHE A 72 -12.32 -15.54 -0.34
CA PHE A 72 -12.59 -15.04 1.01
C PHE A 72 -12.18 -13.58 1.19
N ILE A 73 -10.96 -13.22 0.76
CA ILE A 73 -10.44 -11.86 0.94
C ILE A 73 -11.09 -10.86 -0.03
N ASN A 74 -11.41 -11.26 -1.26
CA ASN A 74 -12.21 -10.46 -2.18
C ASN A 74 -13.60 -10.17 -1.59
N GLU A 75 -14.24 -11.16 -0.99
CA GLU A 75 -15.55 -10.99 -0.37
C GLU A 75 -15.50 -10.12 0.89
N LEU A 76 -14.51 -10.33 1.75
CA LEU A 76 -14.24 -9.46 2.89
C LEU A 76 -14.07 -8.00 2.43
N TYR A 77 -13.30 -7.77 1.36
CA TYR A 77 -13.13 -6.44 0.79
C TYR A 77 -14.43 -5.87 0.21
N ARG A 78 -15.27 -6.69 -0.44
CA ARG A 78 -16.55 -6.27 -1.04
C ARG A 78 -17.47 -5.65 0.01
N ILE A 79 -17.66 -6.34 1.13
CA ILE A 79 -18.63 -5.92 2.18
C ILE A 79 -18.12 -4.75 3.02
N MET A 80 -16.80 -4.59 3.16
CA MET A 80 -16.19 -3.55 3.99
C MET A 80 -16.37 -2.16 3.37
N LYS A 81 -16.69 -1.14 4.19
CA LYS A 81 -16.61 0.26 3.78
C LYS A 81 -15.17 0.70 3.53
N VAL A 82 -14.97 1.75 2.73
CA VAL A 82 -13.68 2.44 2.68
C VAL A 82 -13.29 2.91 4.07
N GLY A 83 -12.05 2.66 4.48
CA GLY A 83 -11.55 2.96 5.82
C GLY A 83 -11.97 1.96 6.90
N ALA A 84 -12.87 1.02 6.61
CA ALA A 84 -13.23 -0.05 7.54
C ALA A 84 -12.03 -0.93 7.86
N LYS A 85 -12.06 -1.53 9.06
CA LYS A 85 -10.96 -2.34 9.60
C LYS A 85 -11.38 -3.79 9.74
N ALA A 86 -10.54 -4.71 9.29
CA ALA A 86 -10.66 -6.12 9.59
C ALA A 86 -9.48 -6.56 10.47
N GLU A 87 -9.78 -7.05 11.66
CA GLU A 87 -8.83 -7.68 12.55
C GLU A 87 -8.86 -9.19 12.33
N ILE A 88 -7.75 -9.73 11.80
CA ILE A 88 -7.57 -11.15 11.49
C ILE A 88 -6.54 -11.73 12.47
N ILE A 89 -6.90 -12.79 13.18
CA ILE A 89 -5.99 -13.54 14.05
C ILE A 89 -5.84 -14.94 13.50
N ALA A 90 -4.60 -15.42 13.37
CA ALA A 90 -4.33 -16.79 12.96
C ALA A 90 -3.06 -17.32 13.63
N PRO A 91 -2.89 -18.65 13.78
CA PRO A 91 -1.63 -19.24 14.19
C PRO A 91 -0.49 -18.82 13.27
N TYR A 92 0.61 -18.36 13.85
CA TYR A 92 1.74 -17.86 13.06
C TYR A 92 2.50 -19.00 12.37
N TYR A 93 3.06 -18.74 11.19
CA TYR A 93 3.64 -19.79 10.35
C TYR A 93 4.74 -20.62 11.04
N SER A 94 5.48 -20.03 11.98
CA SER A 94 6.54 -20.71 12.73
C SER A 94 6.06 -21.27 14.08
N SER A 95 4.76 -21.26 14.34
CA SER A 95 4.13 -21.87 15.52
C SER A 95 3.69 -23.30 15.21
N ILE A 96 3.89 -24.23 16.14
CA ILE A 96 3.35 -25.59 16.04
C ILE A 96 1.82 -25.58 15.95
N ARG A 97 1.17 -24.54 16.49
CA ARG A 97 -0.28 -24.32 16.38
C ARG A 97 -0.74 -24.25 14.92
N ALA A 98 0.08 -23.68 14.02
CA ALA A 98 -0.24 -23.60 12.60
C ALA A 98 -0.21 -24.96 11.89
N TRP A 99 0.45 -25.96 12.46
CA TRP A 99 0.70 -27.26 11.80
C TRP A 99 0.09 -28.46 12.53
N GLN A 100 -0.32 -28.31 13.80
CA GLN A 100 -0.90 -29.40 14.60
C GLN A 100 -2.37 -29.67 14.29
N ASP A 101 -3.11 -28.67 13.80
CA ASP A 101 -4.53 -28.82 13.46
C ASP A 101 -4.65 -29.49 12.08
N PRO A 102 -5.27 -30.67 11.97
CA PRO A 102 -5.38 -31.39 10.70
C PRO A 102 -6.31 -30.74 9.67
N THR A 103 -7.04 -29.68 10.05
CA THR A 103 -7.98 -28.96 9.17
C THR A 103 -7.39 -27.67 8.58
N HIS A 104 -6.21 -27.24 9.02
CA HIS A 104 -5.52 -26.11 8.41
C HIS A 104 -5.11 -26.43 6.96
N LEU A 105 -5.38 -25.49 6.06
CA LEU A 105 -5.00 -25.60 4.65
C LEU A 105 -3.73 -24.83 4.33
N ARG A 106 -3.33 -23.92 5.22
CA ARG A 106 -2.13 -23.08 5.06
C ARG A 106 -1.67 -22.50 6.39
N ALA A 107 -0.39 -22.14 6.42
CA ALA A 107 0.18 -21.31 7.46
C ALA A 107 0.08 -19.82 7.07
N ILE A 108 -0.07 -18.93 8.06
CA ILE A 108 -0.22 -17.48 7.86
C ILE A 108 1.02 -16.76 8.38
N SER A 109 1.55 -15.84 7.58
CA SER A 109 2.63 -14.92 7.97
C SER A 109 2.33 -13.51 7.50
N GLU A 110 3.17 -12.56 7.88
CA GLU A 110 3.15 -11.19 7.36
C GLU A 110 3.21 -11.19 5.83
N ALA A 111 3.91 -12.17 5.24
CA ALA A 111 4.02 -12.33 3.81
C ALA A 111 2.68 -12.56 3.11
N THR A 112 1.74 -13.22 3.79
CA THR A 112 0.38 -13.46 3.27
C THR A 112 -0.32 -12.15 2.96
N PHE A 113 -0.21 -11.16 3.86
CA PHE A 113 -0.97 -9.91 3.77
C PHE A 113 -0.41 -8.93 2.74
N TYR A 114 0.86 -9.04 2.35
CA TYR A 114 1.43 -8.24 1.24
C TYR A 114 0.68 -8.45 -0.08
N TYR A 115 0.18 -9.66 -0.35
CA TYR A 115 -0.61 -9.92 -1.56
C TYR A 115 -1.93 -9.16 -1.57
N PHE A 116 -2.44 -8.73 -0.42
CA PHE A 116 -3.70 -7.98 -0.33
C PHE A 116 -3.51 -6.47 -0.55
N SER A 117 -2.27 -6.00 -0.68
CA SER A 117 -1.97 -4.65 -1.17
C SER A 117 -1.87 -4.66 -2.69
N LYS A 118 -2.71 -3.88 -3.37
CA LYS A 118 -2.63 -3.73 -4.84
C LYS A 118 -1.30 -3.09 -5.23
N LYS A 119 -0.82 -2.13 -4.44
CA LYS A 119 0.45 -1.40 -4.64
C LYS A 119 1.62 -2.38 -4.63
N TRP A 120 1.71 -3.18 -3.58
CA TRP A 120 2.78 -4.17 -3.45
C TRP A 120 2.76 -5.18 -4.60
N ARG A 121 1.58 -5.66 -5.01
CA ARG A 121 1.45 -6.57 -6.15
C ARG A 121 1.96 -5.96 -7.46
N LEU A 122 1.63 -4.70 -7.76
CA LEU A 122 2.09 -4.04 -8.99
C LEU A 122 3.60 -3.83 -9.01
N ILE A 123 4.21 -3.46 -7.87
CA ILE A 123 5.66 -3.31 -7.73
C ILE A 123 6.36 -4.65 -7.99
N ASN A 124 5.81 -5.74 -7.44
CA ASN A 124 6.41 -7.07 -7.54
C ASN A 124 5.95 -7.87 -8.78
N ARG A 125 5.16 -7.27 -9.68
CA ARG A 125 4.63 -7.91 -10.92
C ARG A 125 3.75 -9.13 -10.64
N LEU A 126 2.95 -9.04 -9.60
CA LEU A 126 2.01 -10.06 -9.09
C LEU A 126 0.55 -9.63 -9.28
N ASP A 127 0.27 -8.80 -10.28
CA ASP A 127 -1.07 -8.35 -10.65
C ASP A 127 -1.87 -9.42 -11.43
N HIS A 128 -1.22 -10.51 -11.83
CA HIS A 128 -1.87 -11.66 -12.47
C HIS A 128 -2.74 -12.52 -11.52
N TYR A 129 -2.60 -12.35 -10.19
CA TYR A 129 -3.48 -13.01 -9.23
C TYR A 129 -4.88 -12.39 -9.25
N PRO A 130 -5.95 -13.20 -9.14
CA PRO A 130 -7.35 -12.74 -9.21
C PRO A 130 -7.83 -12.04 -7.91
N LEU A 131 -6.98 -11.20 -7.33
CA LEU A 131 -7.27 -10.36 -6.17
C LEU A 131 -7.70 -8.97 -6.65
N THR A 132 -8.90 -8.56 -6.27
CA THR A 132 -9.46 -7.23 -6.59
C THR A 132 -9.23 -6.20 -5.48
N VAL A 133 -8.67 -6.67 -4.35
CA VAL A 133 -8.53 -5.92 -3.11
C VAL A 133 -7.37 -4.94 -3.13
N ASP A 134 -7.52 -3.88 -2.34
CA ASP A 134 -6.43 -2.97 -1.98
C ASP A 134 -6.49 -2.59 -0.49
N PHE A 135 -5.77 -3.35 0.32
CA PHE A 135 -5.66 -3.12 1.76
C PHE A 135 -4.32 -2.46 2.10
N ASN A 136 -4.38 -1.49 3.01
CA ASN A 136 -3.26 -1.23 3.91
C ASN A 136 -3.28 -2.26 5.04
N PHE A 137 -2.13 -2.59 5.59
CA PHE A 137 -2.09 -3.50 6.72
C PHE A 137 -0.93 -3.23 7.68
N ASP A 138 -1.17 -3.60 8.94
CA ASP A 138 -0.16 -3.76 9.98
C ASP A 138 -0.29 -5.14 10.62
N CYS A 139 0.81 -5.67 11.15
CA CYS A 139 0.87 -6.96 11.80
C CYS A 139 1.48 -6.82 13.19
N ASN A 140 0.84 -7.43 14.16
CA ASN A 140 1.33 -7.61 15.51
C ASN A 140 1.56 -9.11 15.76
N LEU A 141 2.72 -9.46 16.30
CA LEU A 141 3.09 -10.85 16.59
C LEU A 141 2.85 -11.13 18.07
N LEU A 142 1.96 -12.08 18.34
CA LEU A 142 1.63 -12.50 19.70
C LEU A 142 2.63 -13.57 20.14
N LEU A 143 3.60 -13.17 20.96
CA LEU A 143 4.64 -14.06 21.47
C LEU A 143 4.08 -15.09 22.45
N ASP A 144 4.68 -16.28 22.45
CA ASP A 144 4.50 -17.24 23.55
C ASP A 144 4.87 -16.56 24.90
N PRO A 145 4.14 -16.84 26.00
CA PRO A 145 4.34 -16.19 27.29
C PRO A 145 5.80 -16.16 27.78
N TYR A 146 6.58 -17.20 27.49
CA TYR A 146 8.00 -17.24 27.86
C TYR A 146 8.81 -16.09 27.22
N TRP A 147 8.47 -15.68 26.00
CA TRP A 147 9.17 -14.64 25.26
C TRP A 147 8.67 -13.22 25.55
N GLN A 148 7.47 -13.07 26.13
CA GLN A 148 6.87 -11.76 26.41
C GLN A 148 7.68 -10.93 27.42
N GLU A 149 8.31 -11.59 28.39
CA GLU A 149 9.09 -10.96 29.46
C GLU A 149 10.57 -10.70 29.10
N LYS A 150 11.01 -11.10 27.90
CA LYS A 150 12.40 -10.94 27.43
C LYS A 150 12.70 -9.51 26.94
N SER A 151 13.97 -9.20 26.73
CA SER A 151 14.38 -7.93 26.09
C SER A 151 13.91 -7.85 24.64
N GLU A 152 13.78 -6.64 24.09
CA GLU A 152 13.35 -6.45 22.70
C GLU A 152 14.34 -7.04 21.69
N GLU A 153 15.64 -7.03 22.01
CA GLU A 153 16.68 -7.69 21.22
C GLU A 153 16.51 -9.21 21.19
N GLU A 154 16.27 -9.82 22.37
CA GLU A 154 15.99 -11.26 22.47
C GLU A 154 14.70 -11.64 21.74
N LYS A 155 13.64 -10.84 21.85
CA LYS A 155 12.38 -11.06 21.12
C LYS A 155 12.62 -11.03 19.62
N LYS A 156 13.28 -10.00 19.09
CA LYS A 156 13.59 -9.89 17.64
C LYS A 156 14.44 -11.06 17.16
N PHE A 157 15.43 -11.48 17.95
CA PHE A 157 16.23 -12.65 17.64
C PHE A 157 15.38 -13.93 17.62
N ALA A 158 14.55 -14.15 18.64
CA ALA A 158 13.70 -15.32 18.76
C ALA A 158 12.66 -15.40 17.63
N ILE A 159 11.98 -14.29 17.31
CA ILE A 159 11.03 -14.19 16.19
C ILE A 159 11.69 -14.66 14.88
N ARG A 160 12.94 -14.28 14.64
CA ARG A 160 13.66 -14.58 13.40
C ARG A 160 14.24 -16.01 13.36
N HIS A 161 14.60 -16.56 14.51
CA HIS A 161 15.46 -17.74 14.57
C HIS A 161 14.83 -18.97 15.22
N TYR A 162 13.74 -18.82 15.98
CA TYR A 162 13.13 -19.90 16.74
C TYR A 162 11.70 -20.20 16.30
N VAL A 163 11.41 -21.50 16.27
CA VAL A 163 10.06 -22.05 16.14
C VAL A 163 9.36 -21.89 17.49
N ASN A 164 8.05 -21.65 17.49
CA ASN A 164 7.22 -21.42 18.69
C ASN A 164 7.58 -20.17 19.52
N ALA A 165 8.37 -19.23 18.98
CA ALA A 165 8.58 -17.94 19.63
C ALA A 165 7.33 -17.06 19.55
N VAL A 166 6.68 -17.08 18.38
CA VAL A 166 5.40 -16.41 18.12
C VAL A 166 4.32 -17.49 18.12
N SER A 167 3.25 -17.27 18.87
CA SER A 167 2.08 -18.15 18.91
C SER A 167 1.15 -17.86 17.74
N ASP A 168 0.71 -16.60 17.63
CA ASP A 168 -0.29 -16.14 16.67
C ASP A 168 0.14 -14.81 16.04
N ILE A 169 -0.37 -14.53 14.85
CA ILE A 169 -0.27 -13.24 14.17
C ILE A 169 -1.64 -12.56 14.21
N GLN A 170 -1.63 -11.28 14.53
CA GLN A 170 -2.79 -10.40 14.47
C GLN A 170 -2.54 -9.36 13.38
N ALA A 171 -3.24 -9.49 12.26
CA ALA A 171 -3.19 -8.52 11.18
C ALA A 171 -4.40 -7.60 11.24
N ARG A 172 -4.14 -6.31 11.05
CA ARG A 172 -5.19 -5.31 10.82
C ARG A 172 -5.17 -4.92 9.36
N LEU A 173 -6.23 -5.22 8.63
CA LEU A 173 -6.44 -4.78 7.26
C LEU A 173 -7.33 -3.54 7.25
N ILE A 174 -6.98 -2.54 6.45
CA ILE A 174 -7.73 -1.30 6.29
C ILE A 174 -8.03 -1.13 4.82
N LYS A 175 -9.32 -1.13 4.46
CA LYS A 175 -9.74 -0.96 3.07
C LYS A 175 -9.36 0.45 2.60
N ARG A 176 -8.52 0.53 1.56
CA ARG A 176 -8.10 1.82 1.00
C ARG A 176 -9.24 2.46 0.21
N GLU A 177 -9.20 3.78 0.16
CA GLU A 177 -10.02 4.53 -0.78
C GLU A 177 -9.57 4.22 -2.22
N HIS A 178 -10.53 4.18 -3.14
CA HIS A 178 -10.19 4.08 -4.54
C HIS A 178 -9.57 5.41 -4.99
N VAL A 179 -8.26 5.39 -5.22
CA VAL A 179 -7.52 6.55 -5.71
C VAL A 179 -7.57 6.53 -7.25
N ASP A 180 -7.66 7.72 -7.85
CA ASP A 180 -7.51 7.91 -9.29
C ASP A 180 -6.26 7.17 -9.82
N GLU A 181 -6.38 6.54 -10.99
CA GLU A 181 -5.31 5.69 -11.54
C GLU A 181 -4.00 6.47 -11.73
N SER A 182 -4.07 7.74 -12.16
CA SER A 182 -2.86 8.56 -12.37
C SER A 182 -2.15 8.84 -11.04
N LEU A 183 -2.91 9.29 -10.03
CA LEU A 183 -2.37 9.56 -8.71
C LEU A 183 -1.81 8.28 -8.07
N TYR A 184 -2.49 7.15 -8.26
CA TYR A 184 -2.04 5.88 -7.74
C TYR A 184 -0.72 5.40 -8.36
N LEU A 185 -0.58 5.50 -9.69
CA LEU A 185 0.68 5.17 -10.37
C LEU A 185 1.82 6.14 -9.98
N ALA A 186 1.52 7.43 -9.79
CA ALA A 186 2.48 8.43 -9.33
C ALA A 186 2.96 8.14 -7.89
N GLU A 187 2.05 7.77 -6.99
CA GLU A 187 2.37 7.33 -5.64
C GLU A 187 3.30 6.09 -5.63
N ILE A 188 3.13 5.18 -6.58
CA ILE A 188 4.02 4.02 -6.73
C ILE A 188 5.39 4.47 -7.24
N ALA A 189 5.43 5.31 -8.26
CA ALA A 189 6.68 5.81 -8.82
C ALA A 189 7.53 6.53 -7.75
N SER A 190 6.89 7.39 -6.96
CA SER A 190 7.54 8.12 -5.86
C SER A 190 8.07 7.19 -4.77
N GLU A 191 7.27 6.25 -4.28
CA GLU A 191 7.75 5.31 -3.24
C GLU A 191 8.91 4.43 -3.75
N CYS A 192 8.80 3.91 -4.98
CA CYS A 192 9.90 3.17 -5.59
C CYS A 192 11.17 4.03 -5.70
N TRP A 193 11.03 5.32 -6.02
CA TRP A 193 12.15 6.25 -6.09
C TRP A 193 12.82 6.45 -4.72
N GLU A 194 12.03 6.69 -3.67
CA GLU A 194 12.49 6.87 -2.29
C GLU A 194 13.21 5.63 -1.74
N LEU A 195 12.71 4.44 -2.08
CA LEU A 195 13.33 3.15 -1.71
C LEU A 195 14.58 2.82 -2.55
N GLY A 196 14.97 3.68 -3.50
CA GLY A 196 16.11 3.45 -4.39
C GLY A 196 15.85 2.41 -5.50
N GLN A 197 14.60 1.99 -5.68
CA GLN A 197 14.16 1.08 -6.74
C GLN A 197 13.95 1.85 -8.06
N PHE A 198 14.99 2.55 -8.52
CA PHE A 198 14.88 3.51 -9.62
C PHE A 198 14.35 2.89 -10.92
N VAL A 199 14.68 1.64 -11.23
CA VAL A 199 14.19 0.97 -12.45
C VAL A 199 12.67 0.80 -12.41
N GLU A 200 12.11 0.43 -11.26
CA GLU A 200 10.65 0.28 -11.11
C GLU A 200 9.96 1.64 -11.09
N ALA A 201 10.53 2.64 -10.41
CA ALA A 201 10.02 4.01 -10.43
C ALA A 201 9.85 4.53 -11.87
N ILE A 202 10.88 4.32 -12.71
CA ILE A 202 10.86 4.73 -14.12
C ILE A 202 9.85 3.94 -14.93
N ARG A 203 9.66 2.65 -14.67
CA ARG A 203 8.61 1.86 -15.34
C ARG A 203 7.22 2.43 -15.07
N PHE A 204 6.95 2.92 -13.86
CA PHE A 204 5.66 3.56 -13.55
C PHE A 204 5.54 4.95 -14.18
N CYS A 205 6.62 5.74 -14.20
CA CYS A 205 6.66 7.01 -14.94
C CYS A 205 6.40 6.80 -16.45
N GLU A 206 6.97 5.75 -17.05
CA GLU A 206 6.76 5.41 -18.46
C GLU A 206 5.30 5.01 -18.73
N GLN A 207 4.67 4.24 -17.84
CA GLN A 207 3.23 3.92 -17.94
C GLN A 207 2.32 5.15 -17.85
N LEU A 208 2.67 6.10 -16.98
CA LEU A 208 1.98 7.39 -16.87
C LEU A 208 2.14 8.19 -18.15
N LEU A 209 3.36 8.24 -18.69
CA LEU A 209 3.67 8.95 -19.93
C LEU A 209 2.92 8.36 -21.14
N GLU A 210 2.87 7.04 -21.26
CA GLU A 210 2.14 6.33 -22.33
C GLU A 210 0.63 6.60 -22.33
N ARG A 211 0.08 6.99 -21.17
CA ARG A 211 -1.34 7.30 -20.99
C ARG A 211 -1.62 8.81 -21.00
N ASP A 212 -0.62 9.64 -21.30
CA ASP A 212 -0.69 11.10 -21.21
C ASP A 212 -1.07 11.61 -19.80
N MET A 213 -0.68 10.88 -18.75
CA MET A 213 -0.97 11.19 -17.34
C MET A 213 0.26 11.64 -16.53
N ALA A 214 1.43 11.78 -17.15
CA ALA A 214 2.66 12.18 -16.47
C ALA A 214 2.66 13.68 -16.12
N GLY A 215 3.05 14.01 -14.88
CA GLY A 215 3.23 15.36 -14.37
C GLY A 215 4.70 15.78 -14.31
N VAL A 216 4.95 16.91 -13.65
CA VAL A 216 6.29 17.50 -13.50
C VAL A 216 7.25 16.54 -12.79
N ASP A 217 6.80 15.92 -11.70
CA ASP A 217 7.63 15.03 -10.87
C ASP A 217 8.08 13.78 -11.63
N GLU A 218 7.20 13.16 -12.42
CA GLU A 218 7.56 11.99 -13.23
C GLU A 218 8.63 12.35 -14.28
N TYR A 219 8.48 13.51 -14.94
CA TYR A 219 9.50 13.99 -15.88
C TYR A 219 10.84 14.26 -15.18
N LEU A 220 10.81 14.83 -13.96
CA LEU A 220 12.02 15.07 -13.18
C LEU A 220 12.71 13.75 -12.78
N MET A 221 11.96 12.77 -12.29
CA MET A 221 12.48 11.43 -11.98
C MET A 221 13.13 10.78 -13.20
N MET A 222 12.45 10.80 -14.35
CA MET A 222 12.99 10.29 -15.61
C MET A 222 14.24 11.05 -16.07
N ALA A 223 14.26 12.37 -15.92
CA ALA A 223 15.40 13.20 -16.29
C ALA A 223 16.64 12.87 -15.46
N ASP A 224 16.48 12.84 -14.13
CA ASP A 224 17.55 12.51 -13.18
C ASP A 224 18.09 11.10 -13.41
N PHE A 225 17.19 10.12 -13.63
CA PHE A 225 17.59 8.75 -13.93
C PHE A 225 18.40 8.67 -15.22
N TYR A 226 17.94 9.30 -16.31
CA TYR A 226 18.67 9.30 -17.57
C TYR A 226 19.99 10.05 -17.48
N GLN A 227 20.06 11.14 -16.72
CA GLN A 227 21.30 11.88 -16.50
C GLN A 227 22.34 11.05 -15.77
N LYS A 228 21.96 10.37 -14.68
CA LYS A 228 22.85 9.48 -13.91
C LYS A 228 23.35 8.28 -14.72
N ASN A 229 22.65 7.92 -15.79
CA ASN A 229 23.00 6.81 -16.69
C ASN A 229 23.61 7.31 -18.03
N ASP A 230 24.16 8.52 -18.06
CA ASP A 230 24.82 9.15 -19.22
C ASP A 230 23.95 9.26 -20.50
N LYS A 231 22.62 9.12 -20.37
CA LYS A 231 21.65 9.28 -21.46
C LYS A 231 21.24 10.75 -21.60
N PHE A 232 22.24 11.63 -21.82
CA PHE A 232 22.05 13.09 -21.75
C PHE A 232 20.97 13.64 -22.68
N ALA A 233 20.81 13.08 -23.89
CA ALA A 233 19.76 13.52 -24.82
C ALA A 233 18.36 13.24 -24.26
N LYS A 234 18.14 12.07 -23.66
CA LYS A 234 16.86 11.72 -23.03
C LYS A 234 16.60 12.60 -21.80
N ALA A 235 17.61 12.78 -20.94
CA ALA A 235 17.52 13.65 -19.78
C ALA A 235 17.11 15.08 -20.16
N PHE A 236 17.74 15.63 -21.20
CA PHE A 236 17.41 16.95 -21.73
C PHE A 236 15.95 17.05 -22.17
N THR A 237 15.45 16.04 -22.91
CA THR A 237 14.05 15.99 -23.33
C THR A 237 13.10 15.96 -22.14
N MET A 238 13.39 15.15 -21.12
CA MET A 238 12.53 15.03 -19.94
C MET A 238 12.48 16.33 -19.12
N TYR A 239 13.62 16.98 -18.83
CA TYR A 239 13.60 18.29 -18.17
C TYR A 239 12.87 19.35 -18.99
N ARG A 240 13.03 19.33 -20.32
CA ARG A 240 12.28 20.24 -21.21
C ARG A 240 10.78 19.97 -21.20
N SER A 241 10.37 18.71 -21.04
CA SER A 241 8.96 18.35 -20.86
C SER A 241 8.43 18.89 -19.53
N ALA A 242 9.15 18.68 -18.41
CA ALA A 242 8.79 19.26 -17.11
C ALA A 242 8.54 20.78 -17.22
N LEU A 243 9.45 21.51 -17.89
CA LEU A 243 9.34 22.96 -18.10
C LEU A 243 8.18 23.42 -19.01
N LYS A 244 7.54 22.50 -19.74
CA LYS A 244 6.31 22.83 -20.48
C LYS A 244 5.09 22.87 -19.55
N PHE A 245 5.11 22.08 -18.48
CA PHE A 245 4.04 22.03 -17.47
C PHE A 245 4.25 23.11 -16.41
N ASP A 246 5.48 23.24 -15.92
CA ASP A 246 5.88 24.26 -14.98
C ASP A 246 7.16 24.95 -15.47
N ASN A 247 6.99 26.11 -16.09
CA ASN A 247 8.10 26.87 -16.67
C ASN A 247 8.98 27.57 -15.62
N GLU A 248 8.61 27.54 -14.34
CA GLU A 248 9.39 28.07 -13.22
C GLU A 248 9.98 26.96 -12.33
N SER A 249 9.83 25.69 -12.75
CA SER A 249 10.32 24.53 -12.00
C SER A 249 11.81 24.65 -11.70
N PHE A 250 12.10 24.96 -10.43
CA PHE A 250 13.46 25.12 -9.92
C PHE A 250 14.33 23.89 -10.17
N GLN A 251 13.78 22.70 -9.88
CA GLN A 251 14.47 21.42 -10.06
C GLN A 251 14.79 21.16 -11.53
N ALA A 252 13.86 21.44 -12.46
CA ALA A 252 14.08 21.23 -13.88
C ALA A 252 15.18 22.16 -14.45
N HIS A 253 15.18 23.43 -14.04
CA HIS A 253 16.23 24.38 -14.44
C HIS A 253 17.61 23.99 -13.88
N CYS A 254 17.69 23.67 -12.59
CA CYS A 254 18.93 23.17 -11.98
C CYS A 254 19.44 21.91 -12.68
N GLY A 255 18.54 20.98 -13.01
CA GLY A 255 18.84 19.75 -13.74
C GLY A 255 19.44 20.02 -15.12
N LEU A 256 18.83 20.89 -15.93
CA LEU A 256 19.36 21.27 -17.24
C LEU A 256 20.74 21.94 -17.18
N ILE A 257 20.97 22.81 -16.20
CA ILE A 257 22.26 23.48 -16.03
C ILE A 257 23.34 22.47 -15.65
N ARG A 258 23.06 21.59 -14.67
CA ARG A 258 23.95 20.48 -14.31
C ARG A 258 24.25 19.57 -15.49
N LEU A 259 23.23 19.23 -16.29
CA LEU A 259 23.35 18.41 -17.49
C LEU A 259 24.23 19.06 -18.57
N LEU A 260 24.10 20.37 -18.79
CA LEU A 260 24.97 21.11 -19.71
C LEU A 260 26.41 21.15 -19.20
N GLY A 261 26.59 21.29 -17.89
CA GLY A 261 27.89 21.19 -17.22
C GLY A 261 28.55 19.83 -17.42
N SER A 262 27.85 18.74 -17.13
CA SER A 262 28.36 17.37 -17.29
C SER A 262 28.68 17.02 -18.75
N ALA A 263 27.96 17.62 -19.70
CA ALA A 263 28.25 17.51 -21.12
C ALA A 263 29.40 18.44 -21.61
N GLY A 264 30.12 19.12 -20.71
CA GLY A 264 31.23 20.02 -21.03
C GLY A 264 30.81 21.37 -21.65
N LYS A 265 29.51 21.68 -21.68
CA LYS A 265 28.93 22.86 -22.33
C LYS A 265 28.77 24.03 -21.34
N VAL A 266 29.80 24.32 -20.55
CA VAL A 266 29.77 25.32 -19.45
C VAL A 266 29.28 26.69 -19.92
N LYS A 267 29.75 27.19 -21.07
CA LYS A 267 29.29 28.48 -21.62
C LYS A 267 27.79 28.50 -21.92
N LYS A 268 27.23 27.37 -22.39
CA LYS A 268 25.78 27.27 -22.65
C LYS A 268 24.99 27.20 -21.35
N ALA A 269 25.54 26.56 -20.32
CA ALA A 269 24.95 26.50 -18.99
C ALA A 269 24.84 27.92 -18.38
N GLN A 270 25.91 28.71 -18.45
CA GLN A 270 25.92 30.12 -18.03
C GLN A 270 24.93 30.97 -18.83
N GLN A 271 24.92 30.83 -20.16
CA GLN A 271 23.98 31.55 -21.01
C GLN A 271 22.52 31.20 -20.68
N TYR A 272 22.25 29.94 -20.33
CA TYR A 272 20.92 29.50 -19.93
C TYR A 272 20.48 30.17 -18.63
N LEU A 273 21.35 30.20 -17.61
CA LEU A 273 21.09 30.89 -16.34
C LEU A 273 20.84 32.39 -16.53
N GLU A 274 21.63 33.06 -17.37
CA GLU A 274 21.43 34.48 -17.70
C GLU A 274 20.10 34.73 -18.44
N ASN A 275 19.61 33.77 -19.22
CA ASN A 275 18.30 33.89 -19.84
C ASN A 275 17.17 33.78 -18.82
N ILE A 276 17.29 32.90 -17.81
CA ILE A 276 16.34 32.81 -16.69
C ILE A 276 16.35 34.14 -15.93
N ARG A 277 17.53 34.69 -15.62
CA ARG A 277 17.68 35.96 -14.87
C ARG A 277 16.92 37.12 -15.52
N LYS A 278 16.83 37.15 -16.85
CA LYS A 278 16.08 38.18 -17.59
C LYS A 278 14.57 38.10 -17.40
N THR A 279 14.04 36.92 -17.13
CA THR A 279 12.60 36.69 -16.99
C THR A 279 12.16 36.54 -15.54
N ASN A 280 12.99 35.93 -14.69
CA ASN A 280 12.76 35.71 -13.27
C ASN A 280 14.09 35.78 -12.51
N GLN A 281 14.37 36.93 -11.90
CA GLN A 281 15.64 37.19 -11.23
C GLN A 281 15.79 36.39 -9.94
N GLU A 282 14.73 36.28 -9.14
CA GLU A 282 14.74 35.54 -7.87
C GLU A 282 15.03 34.04 -8.09
N LEU A 283 14.38 33.43 -9.10
CA LEU A 283 14.64 32.05 -9.48
C LEU A 283 16.09 31.84 -9.93
N ALA A 284 16.63 32.75 -10.74
CA ALA A 284 18.03 32.66 -11.20
C ALA A 284 19.02 32.78 -10.04
N ASP A 285 18.78 33.67 -9.08
CA ASP A 285 19.62 33.83 -7.89
C ASP A 285 19.58 32.58 -7.00
N LEU A 286 18.40 31.98 -6.82
CA LEU A 286 18.23 30.73 -6.10
C LEU A 286 19.01 29.57 -6.76
N ILE A 287 18.91 29.45 -8.09
CA ILE A 287 19.62 28.42 -8.87
C ILE A 287 21.13 28.60 -8.74
N GLN A 288 21.61 29.84 -8.86
CA GLN A 288 23.04 30.13 -8.78
C GLN A 288 23.63 29.77 -7.41
N GLY A 289 22.87 29.90 -6.32
CA GLY A 289 23.33 29.56 -4.98
C GLY A 289 23.58 28.06 -4.74
N LEU A 290 23.10 27.18 -5.62
CA LEU A 290 23.13 25.72 -5.46
C LEU A 290 23.96 24.98 -6.52
N LEU A 291 24.56 25.71 -7.47
CA LEU A 291 25.43 25.20 -8.53
C LEU A 291 26.91 25.33 -8.17
#